data_AF-A0A3D3JNH5-F1
#
_entry.id   AF-A0A3D3JNH5-F1
#
_cell.length_a   1.000
_cell.length_b   1.000
_cell.length_c   1.000
_cell.angle_alpha   90.00
_cell.angle_beta   90.00
_cell.angle_gamma   90.00
#
_symmetry.space_group_name_H-M   'P 1'
#
loop_
_entity.id
_entity.type
_entity.pdbx_description
1 polymer ?
#
loop_
_entity_poly.entity_id
_entity_poly.type
_entity_poly.pdbx_seq_one_letter_code
_entity_poly.pdbx_strand_id
1 'polypeptide(L)'
;MPDALSILTGEYERLRLAAAHDAIELDLGCGKGGYLLELARRFPDRLIIGADVMLGRLRKIKRKAERRGLDNVMLLRVEAWSLLPLLPDGVLDRIHILCPDPWPKAR
;
A
#
# COMPACT_ATOMS: atom_id res chain seq x y z
N MET A 1 5.93 8.40 -23.29
CA MET A 1 5.72 9.82 -22.89
C MET A 1 6.38 9.90 -21.53
N PRO A 2 7.46 10.69 -21.35
CA PRO A 2 8.42 10.46 -20.27
C PRO A 2 7.71 10.64 -18.93
N ASP A 3 7.36 9.60 -18.18
CA ASP A 3 8.15 8.51 -17.56
C ASP A 3 9.01 9.02 -16.39
N ALA A 4 8.38 9.60 -15.36
CA ALA A 4 8.87 9.58 -13.97
C ALA A 4 7.89 10.28 -13.01
N LEU A 5 7.59 9.67 -11.86
CA LEU A 5 7.05 10.38 -10.68
C LEU A 5 7.77 9.93 -9.42
N SER A 6 8.41 10.89 -8.73
CA SER A 6 9.52 10.71 -7.80
C SER A 6 9.14 10.25 -6.39
N ILE A 7 9.83 9.23 -5.85
CA ILE A 7 10.15 9.10 -4.40
C ILE A 7 11.54 8.47 -4.12
N LEU A 8 12.38 9.24 -3.43
CA LEU A 8 13.47 8.97 -2.46
C LEU A 8 14.28 7.63 -2.45
N THR A 9 14.53 6.99 -3.60
CA THR A 9 15.67 6.05 -3.75
C THR A 9 16.43 6.14 -5.07
N GLY A 10 16.06 7.03 -6.00
CA GLY A 10 16.82 7.25 -7.24
C GLY A 10 16.60 6.23 -8.36
N GLU A 11 15.78 5.19 -8.14
CA GLU A 11 15.42 4.18 -9.14
C GLU A 11 13.92 3.86 -9.08
N TYR A 12 13.32 3.60 -10.24
CA TYR A 12 11.93 3.17 -10.39
C TYR A 12 11.86 1.69 -10.74
N GLU A 13 10.99 0.95 -10.04
CA GLU A 13 10.65 -0.41 -10.42
C GLU A 13 9.19 -0.47 -10.88
N ARG A 14 8.97 -1.03 -12.08
CA ARG A 14 7.62 -1.25 -12.59
C ARG A 14 7.03 -2.49 -11.95
N LEU A 15 6.07 -2.30 -11.06
CA LEU A 15 5.33 -3.40 -10.46
C LEU A 15 4.24 -3.89 -11.41
N ARG A 16 4.13 -5.21 -11.61
CA ARG A 16 2.97 -5.82 -12.28
C ARG A 16 1.94 -6.18 -11.23
N LEU A 17 0.81 -5.46 -11.23
CA LEU A 17 -0.20 -5.57 -10.19
C LEU A 17 -1.28 -6.63 -10.47
N ALA A 18 -1.48 -7.01 -11.73
CA ALA A 18 -2.79 -7.52 -12.17
C ALA A 18 -2.87 -9.02 -12.56
N ALA A 19 -1.78 -9.78 -12.63
CA ALA A 19 -1.85 -11.08 -13.32
C ALA A 19 -2.36 -12.26 -12.46
N ALA A 20 -2.55 -12.10 -11.14
CA ALA A 20 -2.75 -13.23 -10.23
C ALA A 20 -3.89 -13.06 -9.18
N HIS A 21 -4.61 -11.94 -9.16
CA HIS A 21 -5.59 -11.63 -8.11
C HIS A 21 -6.89 -11.06 -8.69
N ASP A 22 -8.01 -11.40 -8.06
CA ASP A 22 -9.36 -11.04 -8.53
C ASP A 22 -9.74 -9.57 -8.24
N ALA A 23 -9.09 -8.97 -7.23
CA ALA A 23 -9.25 -7.56 -6.88
C ALA A 23 -7.98 -7.01 -6.22
N ILE A 24 -7.81 -5.69 -6.30
CA ILE A 24 -6.68 -4.95 -5.74
C ILE A 24 -7.19 -3.86 -4.80
N GLU A 25 -6.75 -3.92 -3.54
CA GLU A 25 -7.18 -2.97 -2.51
C GLU A 25 -5.97 -2.25 -1.89
N LEU A 26 -6.12 -0.96 -1.61
CA LEU A 26 -5.09 -0.11 -1.02
C LEU A 26 -5.46 0.31 0.40
N ASP A 27 -4.62 -0.01 1.39
CA ASP A 27 -4.63 0.59 2.74
C ASP A 27 -3.65 1.78 2.77
N LEU A 28 -4.21 2.99 2.62
CA LEU A 28 -3.45 4.24 2.51
C LEU A 28 -3.16 4.79 3.91
N GLY A 29 -1.88 4.80 4.29
CA GLY A 29 -1.47 5.10 5.67
C GLY A 29 -1.59 3.89 6.59
N CYS A 30 -1.21 2.70 6.10
CA CYS A 30 -1.44 1.41 6.76
C CYS A 30 -0.85 1.26 8.17
N GLY A 31 0.02 2.18 8.62
CA GLY A 31 0.46 2.29 10.00
C GLY A 31 1.15 1.03 10.50
N LYS A 32 0.59 0.36 11.51
CA LYS A 32 1.15 -0.89 12.07
C LYS A 32 0.76 -2.15 11.28
N GLY A 33 -0.06 -2.00 10.24
CA GLY A 33 -0.56 -3.04 9.34
C GLY A 33 -1.55 -4.02 9.97
N GLY A 34 -2.19 -3.66 11.07
CA GLY A 34 -3.16 -4.54 11.73
C GLY A 34 -4.36 -4.83 10.83
N TYR A 35 -4.96 -3.77 10.28
CA TYR A 35 -6.07 -3.85 9.33
C TYR A 35 -5.66 -4.57 8.05
N LEU A 36 -4.60 -4.09 7.38
CA LEU A 36 -4.02 -4.70 6.19
C LEU A 36 -3.82 -6.22 6.29
N LEU A 37 -3.15 -6.70 7.35
CA LEU A 37 -2.84 -8.12 7.49
C LEU A 37 -4.08 -8.96 7.75
N GLU A 38 -5.10 -8.40 8.40
CA GLU A 38 -6.37 -9.08 8.62
C GLU A 38 -7.21 -9.12 7.34
N LEU A 39 -7.19 -8.04 6.56
CA LEU A 39 -7.83 -7.98 5.25
C LEU A 39 -7.23 -9.02 4.30
N ALA A 40 -5.90 -9.10 4.23
CA ALA A 40 -5.18 -10.07 3.40
C ALA A 40 -5.48 -11.52 3.80
N ARG A 41 -5.54 -11.79 5.11
CA ARG A 41 -5.90 -13.12 5.63
C ARG A 41 -7.35 -13.51 5.29
N ARG A 42 -8.27 -12.54 5.30
CA ARG A 42 -9.70 -12.77 5.05
C ARG A 42 -10.02 -12.96 3.56
N PHE A 43 -9.26 -12.32 2.68
CA PHE A 43 -9.48 -12.33 1.24
C PHE A 43 -8.20 -12.74 0.49
N PRO A 44 -7.85 -14.04 0.50
CA PRO A 44 -6.61 -14.55 -0.11
C PRO A 44 -6.57 -14.39 -1.65
N ASP A 45 -7.73 -14.23 -2.28
CA ASP A 45 -7.96 -13.95 -3.69
C ASP A 45 -7.57 -12.52 -4.10
N ARG A 46 -7.44 -11.61 -3.13
CA ARG A 46 -7.20 -10.18 -3.37
C ARG A 46 -5.78 -9.79 -3.06
N LEU A 47 -5.22 -8.89 -3.87
CA LEU A 47 -3.98 -8.22 -3.58
C LEU A 47 -4.22 -7.07 -2.61
N ILE A 48 -3.62 -7.12 -1.42
CA ILE A 48 -3.70 -6.03 -0.44
C ILE A 48 -2.40 -5.23 -0.44
N ILE A 49 -2.49 -3.98 -0.87
CA ILE A 49 -1.39 -3.03 -0.92
C ILE A 49 -1.40 -2.15 0.32
N GLY A 50 -0.28 -2.09 1.05
CA GLY A 50 -0.08 -1.16 2.16
C GLY A 50 0.87 -0.04 1.78
N ALA A 51 0.41 1.21 1.86
CA ALA A 51 1.22 2.38 1.62
C ALA A 51 1.48 3.14 2.93
N ASP A 52 2.75 3.43 3.25
CA ASP A 52 3.13 4.27 4.39
C ASP A 52 4.54 4.87 4.19
N VAL A 53 4.78 6.06 4.72
CA VAL A 53 6.10 6.72 4.65
C VAL A 53 7.13 6.08 5.60
N MET A 54 6.66 5.42 6.66
CA MET A 54 7.49 4.90 7.75
C MET A 54 8.05 3.50 7.44
N LEU A 55 9.23 3.46 6.81
CA LEU A 55 9.95 2.21 6.44
C LEU A 55 10.08 1.19 7.58
N GLY A 56 10.33 1.65 8.81
CA GLY A 56 10.44 0.79 9.98
C GLY A 56 9.14 0.03 10.31
N ARG A 57 7.97 0.63 10.03
CA ARG A 57 6.66 -0.02 10.17
C ARG A 57 6.44 -1.03 9.07
N LEU A 58 6.70 -0.66 7.81
CA LEU A 58 6.60 -1.57 6.67
C LEU A 58 7.45 -2.83 6.84
N ARG A 59 8.70 -2.71 7.30
CA ARG A 59 9.56 -3.88 7.62
C ARG A 59 8.99 -4.78 8.71
N LYS A 60 8.24 -4.24 9.68
CA LYS A 60 7.55 -5.04 10.70
C LYS A 60 6.32 -5.74 10.12
N ILE A 61 5.59 -5.08 9.22
CA ILE A 61 4.44 -5.66 8.52
C ILE A 61 4.89 -6.81 7.63
N LYS A 62 5.93 -6.62 6.80
CA LYS A 62 6.52 -7.68 5.95
C LYS A 62 6.83 -8.94 6.75
N ARG A 63 7.58 -8.81 7.84
CA ARG A 63 7.90 -9.92 8.75
C ARG A 63 6.69 -10.58 9.40
N LYS A 64 5.58 -9.86 9.58
CA LYS A 64 4.33 -10.44 10.10
C LYS A 64 3.56 -11.17 9.00
N ALA A 65 3.53 -10.64 7.77
CA ALA A 65 2.94 -11.30 6.61
C ALA A 65 3.66 -12.63 6.33
N GLU A 66 4.99 -12.62 6.26
CA GLU A 66 5.83 -13.81 6.06
C GLU A 66 5.56 -14.88 7.14
N ARG A 67 5.55 -14.49 8.42
CA ARG A 67 5.24 -15.42 9.53
C ARG A 67 3.82 -15.97 9.52
N ARG A 68 2.89 -15.30 8.83
CA ARG A 68 1.48 -15.72 8.70
C ARG A 68 1.21 -16.44 7.37
N GLY A 69 2.22 -16.60 6.51
CA GLY A 69 2.04 -17.17 5.18
C GLY A 69 1.10 -16.36 4.29
N LEU A 70 1.13 -15.03 4.42
CA LEU A 70 0.30 -14.13 3.61
C LEU A 70 1.10 -13.68 2.38
N ASP A 71 0.84 -14.32 1.25
CA ASP A 71 1.53 -14.07 -0.02
C ASP A 71 0.84 -12.99 -0.87
N ASN A 72 -0.36 -12.58 -0.46
CA ASN A 72 -1.19 -11.56 -1.13
C ASN A 72 -1.02 -10.15 -0.53
N VAL A 73 0.15 -9.86 0.03
CA VAL A 73 0.48 -8.56 0.64
C VAL A 73 1.63 -7.89 -0.11
N MET A 74 1.40 -6.66 -0.57
CA MET A 74 2.42 -5.81 -1.16
C MET A 74 2.58 -4.53 -0.33
N LEU A 75 3.82 -4.06 -0.14
CA LEU A 75 4.10 -2.88 0.67
C LEU A 75 4.86 -1.83 -0.13
N LEU A 76 4.34 -0.60 -0.12
CA LEU A 76 4.91 0.55 -0.80
C LEU A 76 5.35 1.58 0.23
N ARG A 77 6.63 1.97 0.18
CA ARG A 77 7.11 3.13 0.93
C ARG A 77 6.88 4.37 0.09
N VAL A 78 5.78 5.05 0.35
CA VAL A 78 5.30 6.11 -0.52
C VAL A 78 4.48 7.12 0.29
N GLU A 79 4.57 8.38 -0.10
CA GLU A 79 3.72 9.44 0.41
C GLU A 79 2.39 9.42 -0.37
N ALA A 80 1.27 9.72 0.29
CA ALA A 80 -0.06 9.55 -0.27
C ALA A 80 -0.29 10.42 -1.52
N TRP A 81 0.14 11.69 -1.48
CA TRP A 81 0.01 12.62 -2.61
C TRP A 81 0.90 12.22 -3.78
N SER A 82 2.03 11.57 -3.51
CA SER A 82 2.89 11.01 -4.56
C SER A 82 2.37 9.69 -5.12
N LEU A 83 1.64 8.87 -4.36
CA LEU A 83 1.18 7.57 -4.85
C LEU A 83 0.07 7.69 -5.88
N LEU A 84 -0.97 8.49 -5.60
CA LEU A 84 -2.19 8.47 -6.41
C LEU A 84 -1.96 8.84 -7.89
N PRO A 85 -1.13 9.85 -8.23
CA PRO A 85 -0.87 10.19 -9.64
C PRO A 85 -0.05 9.14 -10.41
N LEU A 86 0.56 8.17 -9.72
CA LEU A 86 1.33 7.08 -10.33
C LEU A 86 0.50 5.87 -10.72
N LEU A 87 -0.69 5.75 -10.14
CA LEU A 87 -1.54 4.59 -10.33
C LEU A 87 -2.27 4.70 -11.67
N PRO A 88 -2.26 3.66 -12.52
CA PRO A 88 -3.11 3.62 -13.69
C PRO A 88 -4.58 3.73 -13.30
N ASP A 89 -5.37 4.36 -14.17
CA ASP A 89 -6.82 4.45 -13.98
C ASP A 89 -7.45 3.06 -13.85
N GLY A 90 -8.37 2.92 -12.90
CA GLY A 90 -9.10 1.67 -12.66
C GLY A 90 -8.28 0.52 -12.08
N VAL A 91 -7.02 0.75 -11.68
CA VAL A 91 -6.15 -0.31 -11.14
C VAL A 91 -6.54 -0.77 -9.74
N LEU A 92 -7.25 0.07 -8.97
CA LEU A 92 -7.70 -0.25 -7.61
C LEU A 92 -9.21 -0.42 -7.58
N ASP A 93 -9.66 -1.52 -6.99
CA ASP A 93 -11.07 -1.78 -6.72
C ASP A 93 -11.54 -1.08 -5.44
N ARG A 94 -10.63 -0.83 -4.50
CA ARG A 94 -10.94 -0.18 -3.22
C ARG A 94 -9.74 0.56 -2.61
N ILE A 95 -10.04 1.69 -1.98
CA ILE A 95 -9.11 2.42 -1.12
C ILE A 95 -9.67 2.49 0.30
N HIS A 96 -8.85 2.14 1.28
CA HIS A 96 -9.12 2.23 2.70
C HIS A 96 -8.32 3.38 3.29
N ILE A 97 -9.01 4.29 3.97
CA ILE A 97 -8.41 5.41 4.70
C ILE A 97 -8.92 5.34 6.13
N LEU A 98 -8.08 4.86 7.05
CA LEU A 98 -8.47 4.58 8.43
C LEU A 98 -7.75 5.53 9.38
N CYS A 99 -8.54 6.32 10.11
CA CYS A 99 -8.04 7.27 11.11
C CYS A 99 -6.93 8.21 10.57
N PRO A 100 -7.16 8.91 9.43
CA PRO A 100 -6.18 9.87 8.92
C PRO A 100 -5.98 11.00 9.93
N ASP A 101 -4.83 11.67 9.85
CA ASP A 101 -4.54 12.80 10.72
C ASP A 101 -5.67 13.85 10.62
N PRO A 102 -6.25 14.28 11.76
CA PRO A 102 -7.40 15.19 11.74
C PRO A 102 -7.04 16.65 11.39
N TRP A 103 -5.74 16.96 11.29
CA TRP A 103 -5.19 18.29 11.00
C TRP A 103 -5.90 19.47 11.72
N PRO A 104 -6.09 19.43 13.05
CA PRO A 104 -6.66 20.57 13.77
C PRO A 104 -5.74 21.78 13.62
N LYS A 105 -6.29 22.91 13.18
CA LYS A 105 -5.55 24.16 13.00
C LYS A 105 -5.39 24.91 14.32
N ALA A 106 -4.42 25.82 14.36
CA ALA A 106 -4.20 26.71 15.49
C ALA A 106 -5.46 27.56 15.76
N ARG A 107 -5.83 27.64 17.04
CA ARG A 107 -6.78 28.64 17.54
C ARG A 107 -6.05 29.95 17.82
#